data_AF-A0A257SH83-F1
#
_entry.id   AF-A0A257SH83-F1
#
_cell.length_a   1.000
_cell.length_b   1.000
_cell.length_c   1.000
_cell.angle_alpha   90.00
_cell.angle_beta   90.00
_cell.angle_gamma   90.00
#
_symmetry.space_group_name_H-M   'P 1'
#
loop_
_entity.id
_entity.type
_entity.pdbx_description
1 polymer ?
#
loop_
_entity_poly.entity_id
_entity_poly.type
_entity_poly.pdbx_seq_one_letter_code
_entity_poly.pdbx_strand_id
1 'polypeptide(L)'
;HPIRGGQRSYARGGDLVCLAAVNAGAEIMADGNIHVYGPLRGRALAGVNGQDAARIFCMSLEAELISVAGLYRTLETDHPLWGKAAQIYSRDEQLHITALNI
;
A
#
# COMPACT_ATOMS: atom_id res chain seq x y z
N HIS A 1 -2.19 -1.65 16.70
CA HIS A 1 -2.00 -0.20 16.95
C HIS A 1 -1.56 0.48 15.66
N PRO A 2 -1.77 1.81 15.49
CA PRO A 2 -1.31 2.53 14.32
C PRO A 2 0.20 2.44 14.14
N ILE A 3 0.66 2.38 12.89
CA ILE A 3 2.08 2.50 12.56
C ILE A 3 2.36 4.00 12.42
N ARG A 4 3.24 4.51 13.28
CA ARG A 4 3.52 5.94 13.42
C ARG A 4 4.63 6.38 12.47
N GLY A 5 4.67 7.68 12.19
CA GLY A 5 5.74 8.27 11.39
C GLY A 5 7.13 7.91 11.92
N GLY A 6 8.04 7.58 11.01
CA GLY A 6 9.39 7.11 11.32
C GLY A 6 9.50 5.62 11.64
N GLN A 7 8.39 4.90 11.83
CA GLN A 7 8.41 3.45 12.04
C GLN A 7 8.46 2.70 10.71
N ARG A 8 9.10 1.52 10.75
CA ARG A 8 9.12 0.56 9.64
C ARG A 8 8.61 -0.80 10.11
N SER A 9 7.77 -1.44 9.31
CA SER A 9 7.32 -2.81 9.53
C SER A 9 7.50 -3.63 8.26
N TYR A 10 7.98 -4.87 8.40
CA TYR A 10 8.24 -5.75 7.27
C TYR A 10 7.74 -7.17 7.56
N ALA A 11 6.77 -7.63 6.76
CA ALA A 11 6.33 -9.02 6.71
C ALA A 11 7.19 -9.80 5.70
N ARG A 12 8.25 -10.43 6.19
CA ARG A 12 9.07 -11.35 5.39
C ARG A 12 8.34 -12.68 5.19
N GLY A 13 8.36 -13.19 3.96
CA GLY A 13 7.79 -14.49 3.58
C GLY A 13 6.26 -14.55 3.53
N GLY A 14 5.56 -13.41 3.59
CA GLY A 14 4.10 -13.42 3.56
C GLY A 14 3.45 -12.04 3.44
N ASP A 15 2.15 -12.03 3.71
CA ASP A 15 1.30 -10.85 3.64
C ASP A 15 1.36 -10.03 4.93
N LEU A 16 1.15 -8.72 4.81
CA LEU A 16 1.01 -7.81 5.94
C LEU A 16 -0.44 -7.34 6.07
N VAL A 17 -1.03 -7.48 7.26
CA VAL A 17 -2.37 -6.98 7.56
C VAL A 17 -2.28 -5.92 8.66
N CYS A 18 -2.69 -4.70 8.34
CA CYS A 18 -2.78 -3.57 9.24
C CYS A 18 -4.25 -3.27 9.58
N LEU A 19 -4.66 -3.54 10.82
CA LEU A 19 -6.01 -3.23 11.32
C LEU A 19 -6.18 -1.77 11.79
N ALA A 20 -5.17 -0.93 11.59
CA ALA A 20 -5.13 0.45 12.05
C ALA A 20 -4.42 1.34 11.02
N ALA A 21 -4.44 2.65 11.25
CA ALA A 21 -3.80 3.61 10.36
C ALA A 21 -2.29 3.38 10.19
N VAL A 22 -1.82 3.62 8.98
CA VAL A 22 -0.40 3.74 8.64
C VAL A 22 -0.17 5.23 8.40
N ASN A 23 0.43 5.92 9.36
CA ASN A 23 0.52 7.38 9.33
C ASN A 23 1.61 7.88 8.39
N ALA A 24 1.54 9.16 8.01
CA ALA A 24 2.59 9.84 7.25
C ALA A 24 3.97 9.61 7.89
N GLY A 25 4.98 9.40 7.04
CA GLY A 25 6.34 9.03 7.43
C GLY A 25 6.55 7.58 7.85
N ALA A 26 5.49 6.77 8.02
CA ALA A 26 5.62 5.34 8.27
C ALA A 26 5.94 4.57 6.98
N GLU A 27 6.56 3.40 7.11
CA GLU A 27 6.83 2.49 6.01
C GLU A 27 6.39 1.07 6.34
N ILE A 28 5.66 0.46 5.42
CA ILE A 28 5.29 -0.94 5.52
C ILE A 28 5.72 -1.70 4.27
N MET A 29 6.26 -2.90 4.49
CA MET A 29 6.77 -3.78 3.46
C MET A 29 6.21 -5.20 3.64
N ALA A 30 5.96 -5.89 2.53
CA ALA A 30 5.61 -7.30 2.53
C ALA A 30 6.19 -8.01 1.31
N ASP A 31 6.57 -9.27 1.48
CA ASP A 31 6.93 -10.13 0.36
C ASP A 31 5.70 -10.56 -0.46
N GLY A 32 4.54 -10.62 0.19
CA GLY A 32 3.25 -10.83 -0.45
C GLY A 32 2.42 -9.54 -0.51
N ASN A 33 1.14 -9.68 -0.19
CA ASN A 33 0.16 -8.60 -0.21
C ASN A 33 0.27 -7.69 1.01
N ILE A 34 -0.31 -6.50 0.88
CA ILE A 34 -0.53 -5.57 1.99
C ILE A 34 -2.03 -5.26 2.08
N HIS A 35 -2.61 -5.39 3.27
CA HIS A 35 -3.98 -5.01 3.57
C HIS A 35 -3.98 -3.95 4.65
N VAL A 36 -4.56 -2.79 4.38
CA VAL A 36 -4.71 -1.70 5.35
C VAL A 36 -6.18 -1.40 5.57
N TYR A 37 -6.73 -1.89 6.68
CA TYR A 37 -8.12 -1.65 7.08
C TYR A 37 -8.30 -0.34 7.87
N GLY A 38 -7.43 0.63 7.62
CA GLY A 38 -7.51 2.01 8.08
C GLY A 38 -6.93 2.95 7.02
N PRO A 39 -6.71 4.23 7.34
CA PRO A 39 -6.03 5.15 6.43
C PRO A 39 -4.59 4.72 6.14
N LEU A 40 -4.26 4.60 4.86
CA LEU A 40 -2.89 4.44 4.39
C LEU A 40 -2.36 5.83 3.99
N ARG A 41 -1.61 6.48 4.89
CA ARG A 41 -0.97 7.78 4.68
C ARG A 41 0.54 7.70 4.47
N GLY A 42 1.18 6.67 5.03
CA GLY A 42 2.60 6.42 4.85
C GLY A 42 2.92 5.75 3.50
N ARG A 43 4.00 4.98 3.49
CA ARG A 43 4.49 4.25 2.32
C ARG A 43 4.17 2.76 2.43
N ALA A 44 3.67 2.17 1.34
CA ALA A 44 3.40 0.73 1.26
C ALA A 44 4.12 0.07 0.08
N LEU A 45 4.90 -0.97 0.35
CA LEU A 45 5.69 -1.70 -0.64
C LEU A 45 5.34 -3.20 -0.57
N ALA A 46 4.53 -3.67 -1.51
CA ALA A 46 4.14 -5.07 -1.63
C ALA A 46 5.00 -5.80 -2.67
N GLY A 47 5.14 -7.11 -2.52
CA GLY A 47 5.91 -7.93 -3.46
C GLY A 47 7.41 -7.58 -3.50
N VAL A 48 8.01 -7.16 -2.37
CA VAL A 48 9.39 -6.61 -2.37
C VAL A 48 10.47 -7.60 -2.82
N ASN A 49 10.18 -8.91 -2.81
CA ASN A 49 11.04 -9.97 -3.33
C ASN A 49 10.67 -10.42 -4.77
N GLY A 50 10.03 -9.56 -5.56
CA GLY A 50 9.70 -9.81 -6.97
C GLY A 50 8.40 -10.59 -7.19
N GLN A 51 7.46 -10.50 -6.24
CA GLN A 51 6.15 -11.14 -6.40
C GLN A 51 5.21 -10.23 -7.19
N ASP A 52 5.21 -10.35 -8.52
CA ASP A 52 4.40 -9.52 -9.43
C ASP A 52 2.89 -9.65 -9.20
N ALA A 53 2.44 -10.76 -8.64
CA ALA A 53 1.02 -10.97 -8.31
C ALA A 53 0.57 -10.26 -7.01
N ALA A 54 1.50 -9.66 -6.26
CA ALA A 54 1.20 -8.98 -5.01
C ALA A 54 0.30 -7.76 -5.24
N ARG A 55 -0.49 -7.42 -4.21
CA ARG A 55 -1.40 -6.29 -4.23
C ARG A 55 -1.33 -5.50 -2.94
N ILE A 56 -1.69 -4.23 -3.02
CA ILE A 56 -2.01 -3.41 -1.85
C ILE A 56 -3.52 -3.17 -1.87
N PHE A 57 -4.17 -3.40 -0.74
CA PHE A 57 -5.56 -3.07 -0.48
C PHE A 57 -5.63 -2.06 0.64
N CYS A 58 -6.43 -1.01 0.49
CA CYS A 58 -6.66 -0.06 1.57
C CYS A 58 -8.11 0.43 1.60
N MET A 59 -8.60 0.77 2.79
CA MET A 59 -9.94 1.34 2.98
C MET A 59 -9.97 2.86 2.78
N SER A 60 -8.83 3.54 2.89
CA SER A 60 -8.65 4.95 2.54
C SER A 60 -7.24 5.16 1.99
N LEU A 61 -7.15 5.51 0.70
CA LEU A 61 -5.90 5.78 -0.01
C LEU A 61 -5.49 7.25 0.15
N GLU A 62 -4.47 7.50 0.96
CA GLU A 62 -3.87 8.83 1.20
C GLU A 62 -2.33 8.72 1.17
N ALA A 63 -1.80 7.71 0.46
CA ALA A 63 -0.43 7.23 0.60
C ALA A 63 0.60 8.22 0.04
N GLU A 64 1.71 8.42 0.75
CA GLU A 64 2.89 9.11 0.22
C GLU A 64 3.47 8.38 -0.99
N LEU A 65 3.56 7.05 -0.90
CA LEU A 65 4.11 6.18 -1.93
C LEU A 65 3.49 4.79 -1.85
N ILE A 66 3.17 4.25 -3.02
CA ILE A 66 2.78 2.85 -3.19
C ILE A 66 3.76 2.17 -4.12
N SER A 67 4.09 0.91 -3.83
CA SER A 67 4.91 0.07 -4.68
C SER A 67 4.42 -1.36 -4.73
N VAL A 68 4.44 -1.94 -5.92
CA VAL A 68 4.17 -3.36 -6.15
C VAL A 68 5.25 -3.90 -7.06
N ALA A 69 5.98 -4.92 -6.59
CA ALA A 69 7.05 -5.58 -7.33
C ALA A 69 8.09 -4.61 -7.90
N GLY A 70 8.48 -3.60 -7.10
CA GLY A 70 9.49 -2.60 -7.48
C GLY A 70 8.99 -1.45 -8.36
N LEU A 71 7.81 -1.58 -8.99
CA LEU A 71 7.13 -0.44 -9.60
C LEU A 71 6.58 0.45 -8.48
N TYR A 72 6.80 1.76 -8.56
CA TYR A 72 6.34 2.69 -7.52
C TYR A 72 5.71 3.94 -8.11
N ARG A 73 4.86 4.57 -7.31
CA ARG A 73 4.22 5.85 -7.61
C ARG A 73 3.98 6.63 -6.33
N THR A 74 4.22 7.94 -6.38
CA THR A 74 3.75 8.90 -5.35
C THR A 74 2.34 9.35 -5.69
N LEU A 75 1.49 9.58 -4.69
CA LEU A 75 0.14 10.12 -4.91
C LEU A 75 0.02 11.55 -4.43
N GLU A 76 -0.62 12.35 -5.26
CA GLU A 76 -1.04 13.70 -4.94
C GLU A 76 -2.49 13.71 -4.42
N THR A 77 -2.82 14.75 -3.66
CA THR A 77 -4.12 14.90 -3.00
C THR A 77 -5.32 15.06 -3.95
N ASP A 78 -5.07 15.37 -5.22
CA ASP A 78 -6.09 15.54 -6.27
C ASP A 78 -6.45 14.22 -7.01
N HIS A 79 -5.79 13.11 -6.65
CA HIS A 79 -6.09 11.82 -7.25
C HIS A 79 -7.57 11.43 -7.04
N PRO A 80 -8.29 10.91 -8.07
CA PRO A 80 -9.73 10.62 -7.98
C PRO A 80 -10.15 9.62 -6.88
N LEU A 81 -9.19 8.79 -6.44
CA LEU A 81 -9.36 7.80 -5.37
C LEU A 81 -8.78 8.24 -4.02
N TRP A 82 -8.33 9.50 -3.89
CA TRP A 82 -7.85 10.02 -2.61
C TRP A 82 -8.95 9.90 -1.54
N GLY A 83 -8.59 9.36 -0.38
CA GLY A 83 -9.51 9.11 0.73
C GLY A 83 -10.52 7.97 0.51
N LYS A 84 -10.40 7.21 -0.59
CA LYS A 84 -11.35 6.13 -0.94
C LYS A 84 -10.70 4.75 -0.80
N ALA A 85 -11.55 3.72 -0.72
CA ALA A 85 -11.08 2.34 -0.76
C ALA A 85 -10.50 2.02 -2.15
N ALA A 86 -9.31 1.43 -2.18
CA ALA A 86 -8.58 1.20 -3.41
C ALA A 86 -7.78 -0.11 -3.38
N GLN A 87 -7.57 -0.64 -4.58
CA GLN A 87 -6.66 -1.74 -4.86
C GLN A 87 -5.54 -1.23 -5.76
N ILE A 88 -4.32 -1.65 -5.46
CA ILE A 88 -3.12 -1.36 -6.23
C ILE A 88 -2.48 -2.69 -6.64
N TYR A 89 -2.09 -2.80 -7.90
CA TYR A 89 -1.44 -3.97 -8.45
C TYR A 89 -0.57 -3.59 -9.65
N SER A 90 0.41 -4.42 -9.99
CA SER A 90 1.15 -4.31 -11.23
C SER A 90 0.51 -5.18 -12.32
N ARG A 91 0.55 -4.71 -13.56
CA ARG A 91 0.20 -5.47 -14.76
C ARG A 91 0.91 -4.84 -15.95
N ASP A 92 1.49 -5.66 -16.82
CA ASP A 92 2.19 -5.20 -18.03
C ASP A 92 3.24 -4.12 -17.71
N GLU A 93 4.02 -4.34 -16.64
CA GLU A 93 5.04 -3.41 -16.10
C GLU A 93 4.50 -2.02 -15.70
N GLN A 94 3.19 -1.89 -15.51
CA GLN A 94 2.54 -0.66 -15.05
C GLN A 94 1.81 -0.86 -13.74
N LEU A 95 1.82 0.18 -12.91
CA LEU A 95 1.11 0.21 -11.65
C LEU A 95 -0.30 0.76 -11.86
N HIS A 96 -1.30 -0.06 -11.53
CA HIS A 96 -2.72 0.27 -11.63
C HIS A 96 -3.30 0.57 -10.25
N ILE A 97 -4.15 1.58 -10.19
CA ILE A 97 -4.90 1.98 -8.99
C ILE A 97 -6.38 1.98 -9.36
N THR A 98 -7.17 1.14 -8.73
CA THR A 98 -8.61 1.02 -9.00
C THR A 98 -9.42 1.15 -7.72
N ALA A 99 -10.67 1.59 -7.82
CA ALA A 99 -11.58 1.52 -6.69
C ALA A 99 -11.71 0.07 -6.21
N LEU A 100 -11.73 -0.13 -4.90
CA LEU A 100 -12.06 -1.42 -4.30
C LEU A 100 -13.57 -1.46 -4.13
N ASN A 101 -14.25 -2.21 -4.99
CA ASN A 101 -15.70 -2.41 -4.87
C ASN A 101 -15.95 -3.39 -3.72
N ILE A 102 -16.55 -2.88 -2.65
CA ILE A 102 -17.03 -3.65 -1.49
C ILE A 102 -18.54 -3.83 -1.54
#